data_AF-A0A495PYC8-F1
#
_entry.id   AF-A0A495PYC8-F1
#
_cell.length_a   1.000
_cell.length_b   1.000
_cell.length_c   1.000
_cell.angle_alpha   90.00
_cell.angle_beta   90.00
_cell.angle_gamma   90.00
#
_symmetry.space_group_name_H-M   'P 1'
#
loop_
_entity.id
_entity.type
_entity.pdbx_description
1 polymer ?
#
loop_
_entity_poly.entity_id
_entity_poly.type
_entity_poly.pdbx_seq_one_letter_code
_entity_poly.pdbx_strand_id
1 'polypeptide(L)' 'MDVLQNILVFITFLIAVGYVITKFVWKPAFLKTKKEAEKACGVSGCGCS' A
#
# COMPACT_ATOMS: atom_id res chain seq x y z
N MET A 1 35.73 6.09 6.54
CA MET A 1 35.04 5.55 5.35
C MET A 1 33.74 4.89 5.82
N ASP A 2 32.83 5.65 6.43
CA ASP A 2 31.73 5.08 7.23
C ASP A 2 30.40 5.78 6.93
N VAL A 3 30.47 6.97 6.33
CA VAL A 3 29.31 7.83 6.06
C VAL A 3 28.40 7.20 5.01
N LEU A 4 28.96 6.66 3.93
CA LEU A 4 28.17 6.02 2.86
C LEU A 4 27.44 4.76 3.33
N GLN A 5 28.07 3.93 4.17
CA GLN A 5 27.45 2.73 4.71
C GLN A 5 26.33 3.07 5.69
N ASN A 6 26.55 4.05 6.58
CA ASN A 6 25.51 4.50 7.49
C ASN A 6 24.29 5.06 6.73
N ILE A 7 24.51 5.85 5.68
CA ILE A 7 23.42 6.36 4.83
C ILE A 7 22.62 5.21 4.21
N LEU A 8 23.28 4.18 3.70
CA LEU A 8 22.61 3.02 3.10
C LEU A 8 21.77 2.24 4.14
N VAL A 9 22.29 2.08 5.35
CA VAL A 9 21.57 1.45 6.47
C VAL A 9 20.35 2.27 6.87
N PHE A 10 20.45 3.59 6.97
CA PHE A 10 19.30 4.43 7.30
C PHE A 10 18.25 4.43 6.20
N ILE A 11 18.63 4.49 4.93
CA ILE A 11 17.67 4.44 3.81
C ILE A 11 16.93 3.10 3.80
N THR A 12 17.65 1.97 3.92
CA THR A 12 17.03 0.65 3.94
C THR A 12 16.11 0.47 5.16
N PHE A 13 16.51 0.96 6.33
CA PHE A 13 15.67 0.99 7.52
C PHE A 13 14.38 1.80 7.32
N LEU A 14 14.49 3.02 6.78
CA LEU A 14 13.33 3.89 6.53
C LEU A 14 12.37 3.28 5.50
N ILE A 15 12.87 2.63 4.45
CA ILE A 15 12.05 1.93 3.46
C ILE A 15 11.31 0.75 4.11
N ALA A 16 12.00 -0.06 4.93
CA ALA A 16 11.40 -1.20 5.61
C ALA A 16 10.30 -0.76 6.58
N VAL A 17 10.58 0.23 7.43
CA VAL A 17 9.61 0.82 8.36
C VAL A 17 8.43 1.44 7.59
N GLY A 18 8.71 2.21 6.54
CA GLY A 18 7.70 2.78 5.66
C GLY A 18 6.79 1.73 5.03
N TYR A 19 7.34 0.60 4.58
CA TYR A 19 6.56 -0.53 4.05
C TYR A 19 5.65 -1.15 5.11
N VAL A 20 6.17 -1.40 6.32
CA VAL A 20 5.38 -1.97 7.42
C VAL A 20 4.25 -1.02 7.83
N ILE A 21 4.54 0.26 7.98
CA ILE A 21 3.54 1.28 8.31
C ILE A 21 2.48 1.35 7.21
N THR A 22 2.88 1.43 5.95
CA THR A 22 1.93 1.53 4.83
C THR A 22 1.08 0.27 4.63
N LYS A 23 1.62 -0.90 5.00
CA LYS A 23 0.93 -2.18 4.88
C LYS A 23 -0.07 -2.43 6.02
N PHE A 24 0.30 -2.11 7.26
CA PHE A 24 -0.44 -2.53 8.44
C PHE A 24 -1.11 -1.41 9.22
N VAL A 25 -0.55 -0.19 9.23
CA VAL A 25 -1.06 0.91 10.07
C VAL A 25 -1.85 1.91 9.23
N TRP A 26 -1.28 2.36 8.12
CA TRP A 26 -1.87 3.42 7.31
C TRP A 26 -1.78 3.04 5.84
N LYS A 27 -2.86 2.53 5.24
CA LYS A 27 -2.92 2.38 3.79
C LYS A 27 -3.10 3.77 3.17
N PRO A 28 -2.05 4.42 2.65
CA PRO A 28 -2.18 5.78 2.15
C PRO A 28 -3.17 5.77 0.99
N ALA A 29 -4.02 6.79 0.90
CA ALA A 29 -5.07 6.87 -0.11
C ALA A 29 -4.55 6.75 -1.56
N PHE A 30 -3.26 7.04 -1.78
CA PHE A 30 -2.57 6.89 -3.06
C PHE A 30 -2.20 5.43 -3.42
N LEU A 31 -2.01 4.53 -2.42
CA LEU A 31 -1.83 3.08 -2.62
C LEU A 31 -3.16 2.32 -2.67
N LYS A 32 -4.30 3.00 -2.52
CA LYS A 32 -5.59 2.45 -2.94
C LYS A 32 -5.56 2.38 -4.46
N THR A 33 -5.02 1.30 -5.02
CA THR A 33 -5.36 0.91 -6.39
C THR A 33 -6.88 1.00 -6.47
N LYS A 34 -7.39 1.80 -7.41
CA LYS A 34 -8.81 1.86 -7.73
C LYS A 34 -9.26 0.45 -8.16
N LYS A 35 -9.61 -0.38 -7.18
CA LYS A 35 -10.29 -1.66 -7.31
C LYS A 35 -11.34 -1.59 -6.21
N GLU A 36 -12.63 -1.60 -6.46
CA GLU A 36 -13.40 -2.05 -7.61
C GLU A 36 -14.76 -1.38 -7.40
N ALA A 37 -15.17 -0.46 -8.27
CA ALA A 37 -16.58 -0.06 -8.33
C ALA A 37 -17.42 -1.11 -9.09
N GLU A 38 -16.85 -2.29 -9.35
CA GLU A 38 -17.42 -3.31 -10.19
C GLU A 38 -16.99 -4.65 -9.63
N LYS A 39 -17.94 -5.56 -9.35
CA LYS A 39 -17.75 -6.95 -8.89
C LYS A 39 -17.75 -7.21 -7.38
N ALA A 40 -18.56 -6.47 -6.62
CA ALA A 40 -19.32 -7.13 -5.55
C ALA A 40 -20.73 -7.41 -6.09
N CYS A 41 -21.12 -8.69 -6.19
CA CYS A 41 -22.52 -9.05 -6.47
C CYS A 41 -23.41 -8.40 -5.40
N GLY A 42 -24.33 -7.54 -5.82
CA GLY A 42 -25.18 -6.74 -4.93
C GLY A 42 -25.19 -5.24 -5.24
N VAL A 43 -24.33 -4.75 -6.14
CA VAL A 43 -24.42 -3.36 -6.62
C VAL A 43 -25.38 -3.31 -7.81
N SER A 44 -26.65 -3.04 -7.49
CA SER A 44 -27.72 -2.54 -8.39
C SER A 44 -27.65 -3.03 -9.84
N GLY A 45 -28.21 -4.21 -10.09
CA GLY A 45 -28.28 -4.82 -11.42
C GLY A 45 -28.35 -6.34 -11.34
N CYS A 46 -29.22 -6.87 -10.47
CA CYS A 46 -29.46 -8.30 -10.40
C CYS A 46 -30.15 -8.71 -11.70
N GLY A 47 -29.38 -9.23 -12.66
CA GLY A 47 -29.86 -9.85 -13.88
C GLY A 47 -30.57 -11.17 -13.59
N CYS A 48 -31.65 -11.11 -12.81
CA CYS A 48 -32.64 -12.17 -12.79
C CYS A 48 -33.49 -12.03 -14.06
N SER A 49 -33.33 -13.01 -14.95
CA SER A 49 -34.35 -13.41 -15.93
C SER A 49 -35.66 -13.76 -15.23
#